data_AF-A0A2M6V5M3-F1
#
_entry.id   AF-A0A2M6V5M3-F1
#
_cell.length_a   1.000
_cell.length_b   1.000
_cell.length_c   1.000
_cell.angle_alpha   90.00
_cell.angle_beta   90.00
_cell.angle_gamma   90.00
#
_symmetry.space_group_name_H-M   'P 1'
#
loop_
_entity.id
_entity.type
_entity.pdbx_description
1 polymer ?
#
loop_
_entity_poly.entity_id
_entity_poly.type
_entity_poly.pdbx_seq_one_letter_code
_entity_poly.pdbx_strand_id
1 'polypeptide(L)' 'MTTNQTLSVTDLETVYDALATAIDQVGSDKKELFLVKLALLNANALGDAELFQQQLNIALQDL' A
#
# COMPACT_ATOMS: atom_id res chain seq x y z
N MET A 1 -14.60 -10.28 18.32
CA MET A 1 -15.23 -9.95 17.02
C MET A 1 -14.24 -9.08 16.26
N THR A 2 -13.36 -9.68 15.47
CA THR A 2 -12.43 -8.93 14.62
C THR A 2 -13.18 -8.55 13.35
N THR A 3 -13.71 -7.32 13.30
CA THR A 3 -14.24 -6.75 12.08
C THR A 3 -13.09 -6.65 11.08
N ASN A 4 -13.05 -7.56 10.12
CA ASN A 4 -12.18 -7.47 8.95
C ASN A 4 -12.67 -6.25 8.15
N GLN A 5 -12.26 -5.04 8.55
CA GLN A 5 -12.65 -3.79 7.89
C GLN A 5 -11.91 -3.71 6.56
N THR A 6 -12.40 -4.46 5.59
CA THR A 6 -12.06 -4.23 4.19
C THR A 6 -12.47 -2.80 3.86
N LEU A 7 -11.52 -1.97 3.39
CA LEU A 7 -11.84 -0.64 2.91
C LEU A 7 -12.97 -0.74 1.88
N SER A 8 -13.97 0.14 1.97
CA SER A 8 -14.98 0.25 0.92
C SER A 8 -14.31 0.78 -0.35
N VAL A 9 -14.97 0.60 -1.51
CA VAL A 9 -14.46 1.14 -2.78
C VAL A 9 -14.14 2.63 -2.67
N THR A 10 -14.99 3.41 -1.99
CA THR A 10 -14.77 4.84 -1.74
C THR A 10 -13.54 5.14 -0.86
N ASP A 11 -13.27 4.30 0.13
CA ASP A 11 -12.05 4.43 0.93
C ASP A 11 -10.82 4.12 0.08
N LEU A 12 -10.89 3.09 -0.78
CA LEU A 12 -9.81 2.75 -1.72
C LEU A 12 -9.56 3.88 -2.72
N GLU A 13 -10.61 4.52 -3.24
CA GLU A 13 -10.49 5.70 -4.11
C GLU A 13 -9.78 6.85 -3.40
N THR A 14 -10.13 7.11 -2.13
CA THR A 14 -9.49 8.15 -1.32
C THR A 14 -8.01 7.84 -1.07
N VAL A 15 -7.69 6.58 -0.75
CA VAL A 15 -6.30 6.13 -0.56
C VAL A 15 -5.52 6.21 -1.87
N TYR A 16 -6.12 5.82 -2.99
CA TYR A 16 -5.51 5.89 -4.31
C TYR A 16 -5.23 7.34 -4.73
N ASP A 17 -6.18 8.26 -4.54
CA ASP A 17 -6.01 9.69 -4.83
C ASP A 17 -4.90 10.32 -3.98
N ALA A 18 -4.87 10.00 -2.68
CA ALA A 18 -3.81 10.43 -1.79
C ALA A 18 -2.44 9.86 -2.21
N LEU A 19 -2.39 8.59 -2.63
CA LEU A 19 -1.18 7.95 -3.12
C LEU A 19 -0.69 8.60 -4.42
N ALA A 20 -1.59 8.85 -5.38
CA ALA A 20 -1.27 9.51 -6.64
C ALA A 20 -0.70 10.92 -6.41
N THR A 21 -1.33 11.70 -5.53
CA THR A 21 -0.86 13.03 -5.12
C THR A 21 0.52 12.97 -4.47
N ALA A 22 0.75 11.98 -3.60
CA ALA A 22 2.06 11.82 -2.95
C ALA A 22 3.15 11.41 -3.94
N ILE A 23 2.86 10.51 -4.88
CA ILE A 23 3.79 10.10 -5.94
C ILE A 23 4.16 11.30 -6.82
N ASP A 24 3.18 12.13 -7.19
CA ASP A 24 3.40 13.36 -7.97
C ASP A 24 4.33 14.34 -7.24
N GLN A 25 4.11 14.57 -5.94
CA GLN A 25 4.95 15.44 -5.12
C GLN A 25 6.39 14.94 -4.96
N VAL A 26 6.57 13.62 -4.84
CA VAL A 26 7.90 13.01 -4.71
C VAL A 26 8.69 13.10 -6.02
N GLY A 27 7.98 13.07 -7.15
CA GLY A 27 8.55 13.10 -8.49
C GLY A 27 9.01 11.73 -8.98
N SER A 28 9.03 11.56 -10.31
CA SER A 28 9.27 10.28 -10.99
C SER A 28 10.59 9.59 -10.62
N ASP A 29 11.61 10.35 -10.21
CA ASP A 29 12.93 9.85 -9.86
C ASP A 29 12.95 9.10 -8.51
N LYS A 30 12.05 9.50 -7.60
CA LYS A 30 11.97 8.97 -6.23
C LYS A 30 10.72 8.14 -5.96
N LYS A 31 9.83 7.99 -6.95
CA LYS A 31 8.56 7.25 -6.81
C LYS A 31 8.77 5.83 -6.31
N GLU A 32 9.76 5.11 -6.85
CA GLU A 32 10.04 3.72 -6.49
C GLU A 32 10.54 3.61 -5.04
N LEU A 33 11.49 4.47 -4.66
CA LEU A 33 11.99 4.57 -3.29
C LEU A 33 10.87 4.91 -2.30
N PHE A 34 9.97 5.82 -2.66
CA PHE A 34 8.82 6.18 -1.85
C PHE A 34 7.84 5.01 -1.67
N LEU A 35 7.48 4.33 -2.76
CA LEU A 35 6.57 3.18 -2.72
C LEU A 35 7.13 2.02 -1.89
N VAL A 36 8.43 1.71 -2.04
CA VAL A 36 9.09 0.71 -1.21
C VAL A 36 9.06 1.11 0.26
N LYS A 37 9.36 2.39 0.57
CA LYS A 37 9.33 2.88 1.95
C LYS A 37 7.92 2.85 2.55
N LEU A 38 6.90 3.21 1.78
CA LEU A 38 5.51 3.12 2.18
C LEU A 38 5.10 1.67 2.44
N ALA A 39 5.49 0.74 1.58
CA ALA A 39 5.21 -0.69 1.75
C ALA A 39 5.86 -1.24 3.02
N LEU A 40 7.13 -0.90 3.29
CA LEU A 40 7.82 -1.29 4.52
C LEU A 40 7.17 -0.69 5.79
N LEU A 41 6.72 0.56 5.74
CA LEU A 41 5.97 1.17 6.85
C LEU A 41 4.65 0.44 7.10
N ASN A 42 3.92 0.08 6.05
CA ASN A 42 2.70 -0.72 6.16
C ASN A 42 3.00 -2.12 6.72
N ALA A 43 4.06 -2.78 6.27
CA ALA A 43 4.49 -4.07 6.83
C ALA A 43 4.78 -3.97 8.33
N ASN A 44 5.44 -2.90 8.77
CA ASN A 44 5.72 -2.66 10.17
C ASN A 44 4.45 -2.35 10.98
N ALA A 45 3.51 -1.58 10.42
CA ALA A 45 2.23 -1.27 11.04
C ALA A 45 1.29 -2.50 11.13
N LEU A 46 1.33 -3.37 10.12
CA LEU A 46 0.66 -4.68 10.13
C LEU A 46 1.24 -5.58 11.22
N GLY A 47 2.53 -5.44 11.53
CA GLY A 47 3.22 -6.25 12.54
C GLY A 47 3.43 -7.70 12.12
N ASP A 48 3.11 -8.04 10.86
CA ASP A 48 3.04 -9.42 10.38
C ASP A 48 3.72 -9.55 9.01
N ALA A 49 4.94 -10.09 9.02
CA ALA A 49 5.78 -10.18 7.83
C ALA A 49 5.28 -11.23 6.84
N GLU A 50 4.65 -12.32 7.31
CA GLU A 50 4.10 -13.36 6.43
C GLU A 50 2.90 -12.84 5.65
N LEU A 51 2.00 -12.11 6.32
CA LEU A 51 0.85 -11.47 5.70
C LEU A 51 1.28 -10.45 4.64
N PHE A 52 2.30 -9.64 4.93
CA PHE A 52 2.87 -8.71 3.96
C PHE A 52 3.48 -9.43 2.74
N GLN A 53 4.24 -10.51 2.95
CA GLN A 53 4.81 -11.33 1.86
C GLN A 53 3.71 -11.98 1.01
N GLN A 54 2.61 -12.41 1.63
CA GLN A 54 1.46 -12.96 0.91
C GLN A 54 0.80 -11.89 0.03
N GLN A 55 0.55 -10.69 0.59
CA GLN A 55 0.02 -9.56 -0.18
C GLN A 55 0.93 -9.15 -1.34
N LEU A 56 2.26 -9.17 -1.11
CA LEU A 56 3.24 -8.89 -2.15
C LEU A 56 3.14 -9.88 -3.32
N ASN A 57 3.03 -11.18 -3.03
CA ASN A 57 2.87 -12.21 -4.06
C ASN A 57 1.54 -12.11 -4.81
N ILE A 58 0.46 -11.70 -4.12
CA ILE A 58 -0.84 -11.46 -4.75
C ILE A 58 -0.73 -10.27 -5.71
N ALA A 59 -0.15 -9.15 -5.26
CA ALA A 59 0.04 -7.96 -6.09
C ALA A 59 0.94 -8.24 -7.32
N LEU A 60 1.94 -9.12 -7.20
CA LEU A 60 2.77 -9.54 -8.34
C LEU A 60 2.05 -10.43 -9.35
N GLN A 61 1.03 -11.18 -8.94
CA GLN A 61 0.22 -12.02 -9.84
C GLN A 61 -0.90 -11.24 -10.53
N ASP A 62 -1.34 -10.14 -9.93
CA ASP A 62 -2.44 -9.29 -10.43
C ASP A 62 -1.95 -8.08 -11.25
N LEU A 63 -0.62 -7.94 -11.44
CA LEU A 63 0.05 -6.87 -12.19
C LEU A 63 0.04 -7.11 -13.71
#